data_AF-A0A0U2LQ48-F1
#
_entry.id   AF-A0A0U2LQ48-F1
#
_cell.length_a   1.000
_cell.length_b   1.000
_cell.length_c   1.000
_cell.angle_alpha   90.00
_cell.angle_beta   90.00
_cell.angle_gamma   90.00
#
_symmetry.space_group_name_H-M   'P 1'
#
loop_
_entity.id
_entity.type
_entity.pdbx_description
1 polymer ?
#
loop_
_entity_poly.entity_id
_entity_poly.type
_entity_poly.pdbx_seq_one_letter_code
_entity_poly.pdbx_strand_id
1 'polypeptide(L)'
;MTKDRSFIDQVATNTEQEPAVVSRVIEEFCLALRRELDEYKGINGDYVGEQLHWDIGNRAFFHLLGFLDQFSEKYQWEPGSAREYVSRLFTEDEWKPFSQEYFSAKTPDDPPSAAPASGLLEEFSSAAYACAMSLMSNANYVQKELPTVELPTDIRASVESLCADWIGTKHDVIHELDELQESSNVEDRIRRIMSWLGEDMVKLQEQVRRLETLATAEDRYRLAYLLVGESGGNILRSFVAAGESADRVLEGR
;
A
#
# COMPACT_ATOMS: atom_id res chain seq x y z
N MET A 1 -19.36 11.06 -28.82
CA MET A 1 -19.12 10.79 -27.38
C MET A 1 -20.23 9.88 -26.90
N THR A 2 -20.00 8.58 -26.95
CA THR A 2 -20.90 7.58 -26.35
C THR A 2 -20.89 7.82 -24.83
N LYS A 3 -22.07 7.98 -24.22
CA LYS A 3 -22.18 7.83 -22.76
C LYS A 3 -21.77 6.40 -22.46
N ASP A 4 -20.57 6.20 -21.92
CA ASP A 4 -20.19 4.89 -21.39
C ASP A 4 -21.25 4.50 -20.36
N ARG A 5 -21.93 3.38 -20.64
CA ARG A 5 -22.91 2.80 -19.72
C ARG A 5 -22.16 2.44 -18.44
N SER A 6 -22.81 2.61 -17.28
CA SER A 6 -22.21 2.19 -16.01
C SER A 6 -21.91 0.69 -16.06
N PHE A 7 -20.90 0.24 -15.31
CA PHE A 7 -20.55 -1.19 -15.22
C PHE A 7 -21.78 -2.05 -14.91
N ILE A 8 -22.65 -1.59 -13.99
CA ILE A 8 -23.89 -2.27 -13.62
C ILE A 8 -24.85 -2.38 -14.80
N ASP A 9 -25.05 -1.30 -15.58
CA ASP A 9 -25.92 -1.33 -16.76
C ASP A 9 -25.42 -2.31 -17.83
N GLN A 10 -24.10 -2.48 -17.95
CA GLN A 10 -23.51 -3.42 -18.89
C GLN A 10 -23.71 -4.86 -18.45
N VAL A 11 -23.47 -5.16 -17.17
CA VAL A 11 -23.75 -6.49 -16.61
C VAL A 11 -25.24 -6.82 -16.71
N ALA A 12 -26.11 -5.89 -16.32
CA ALA A 12 -27.57 -6.01 -16.43
C ALA A 12 -28.04 -6.32 -17.86
N THR A 13 -27.46 -5.65 -18.85
CA THR A 13 -27.72 -5.94 -20.27
C THR A 13 -27.30 -7.37 -20.63
N ASN A 14 -26.11 -7.79 -20.21
CA ASN A 14 -25.55 -9.11 -20.55
C ASN A 14 -26.29 -10.26 -19.86
N THR A 15 -26.91 -10.02 -18.70
CA THR A 15 -27.65 -11.03 -17.94
C THR A 15 -29.16 -10.94 -18.11
N GLU A 16 -29.65 -9.98 -18.91
CA GLU A 16 -31.08 -9.68 -19.09
C GLU A 16 -31.80 -9.43 -17.74
N GLN A 17 -31.14 -8.68 -16.84
CA GLN A 17 -31.66 -8.35 -15.51
C GLN A 17 -31.85 -6.84 -15.35
N GLU A 18 -32.61 -6.43 -14.33
CA GLU A 18 -32.69 -5.02 -13.95
C GLU A 18 -31.40 -4.55 -13.23
N PRO A 19 -30.90 -3.33 -13.51
CA PRO A 19 -29.69 -2.80 -12.85
C PRO A 19 -29.74 -2.84 -11.32
N ALA A 20 -30.91 -2.62 -10.71
CA ALA A 20 -31.08 -2.68 -9.26
C ALA A 20 -30.90 -4.10 -8.69
N VAL A 21 -31.33 -5.12 -9.44
CA VAL A 21 -31.13 -6.53 -9.08
C VAL A 21 -29.64 -6.87 -9.17
N VAL A 22 -28.97 -6.44 -10.24
CA VAL A 22 -27.54 -6.65 -10.42
C VAL A 22 -26.72 -5.98 -9.32
N SER A 23 -27.02 -4.72 -8.96
CA SER A 23 -26.33 -4.02 -7.85
C SER A 23 -26.41 -4.82 -6.56
N ARG A 24 -27.63 -5.24 -6.19
CA ARG A 24 -27.85 -6.02 -4.96
C ARG A 24 -27.12 -7.36 -4.98
N VAL A 25 -27.12 -8.07 -6.10
CA VAL A 25 -26.42 -9.35 -6.23
C VAL A 25 -24.91 -9.16 -6.09
N ILE A 26 -24.34 -8.11 -6.66
CA ILE A 26 -22.90 -7.79 -6.53
C ILE A 26 -22.56 -7.46 -5.07
N GLU A 27 -23.37 -6.64 -4.41
CA GLU A 27 -23.19 -6.30 -2.99
C GLU A 27 -23.19 -7.55 -2.10
N GLU A 28 -24.22 -8.40 -2.24
CA GLU A 28 -24.35 -9.65 -1.47
C GLU A 28 -23.22 -10.64 -1.79
N PHE A 29 -22.79 -10.72 -3.06
CA PHE A 29 -21.67 -11.57 -3.47
C PHE A 29 -20.36 -11.15 -2.78
N CYS A 30 -20.04 -9.84 -2.80
CA CYS A 30 -18.85 -9.31 -2.13
C CYS A 30 -18.90 -9.53 -0.62
N LEU A 31 -20.07 -9.31 0.00
CA LEU A 31 -20.27 -9.54 1.44
C LEU A 31 -20.11 -11.01 1.82
N ALA A 32 -20.69 -11.92 1.05
CA ALA A 32 -20.56 -13.37 1.28
C ALA A 32 -19.10 -13.83 1.15
N LEU A 33 -18.41 -13.40 0.08
CA LEU A 33 -17.00 -13.72 -0.13
C LEU A 33 -16.12 -13.27 1.04
N ARG A 34 -16.40 -12.09 1.60
CA ARG A 34 -15.69 -11.55 2.76
C ARG A 34 -15.95 -12.34 4.04
N ARG A 35 -17.21 -12.69 4.32
CA ARG A 35 -17.61 -13.44 5.52
C ARG A 35 -17.01 -14.83 5.54
N GLU A 36 -17.11 -15.55 4.43
CA GLU A 36 -16.57 -16.90 4.32
C GLU A 36 -15.04 -16.93 4.47
N LEU A 37 -14.33 -15.86 4.06
CA LEU A 37 -12.90 -15.72 4.31
C LEU A 37 -12.55 -15.64 5.82
N ASP A 38 -13.40 -15.00 6.64
CA ASP A 38 -13.19 -14.88 8.09
C ASP A 38 -13.68 -16.10 8.87
N GLU A 39 -14.81 -16.66 8.47
CA GLU A 39 -15.51 -17.72 9.20
C GLU A 39 -14.91 -19.11 8.93
N TYR A 40 -14.27 -19.31 7.77
CA TYR A 40 -13.70 -20.59 7.39
C TYR A 40 -12.48 -20.97 8.23
N LYS A 41 -12.65 -21.93 9.14
CA LYS A 41 -11.60 -22.56 9.95
C LYS A 41 -11.39 -24.03 9.56
N GLY A 42 -11.14 -24.29 8.27
CA GLY A 42 -10.79 -25.62 7.78
C GLY A 42 -9.47 -26.13 8.36
N ILE A 43 -9.25 -27.45 8.35
CA ILE A 43 -8.04 -28.10 8.92
C ILE A 43 -6.76 -27.71 8.14
N ASN A 44 -6.89 -27.30 6.86
CA ASN A 44 -5.78 -26.91 5.98
C ASN A 44 -5.86 -25.46 5.46
N GLY A 45 -6.85 -24.68 5.90
CA GLY A 45 -6.91 -23.23 5.78
C GLY A 45 -6.73 -22.62 4.39
N ASP A 46 -7.82 -22.47 3.63
CA ASP A 46 -8.14 -21.29 2.78
C ASP A 46 -9.48 -21.50 2.06
N TYR A 47 -10.50 -20.67 2.34
CA TYR A 47 -11.80 -20.74 1.65
C TYR A 47 -11.68 -20.48 0.14
N VAL A 48 -10.84 -19.51 -0.25
CA VAL A 48 -10.67 -19.10 -1.65
C VAL A 48 -9.94 -20.19 -2.43
N GLY A 49 -8.87 -20.75 -1.86
CA GLY A 49 -8.08 -21.81 -2.45
C GLY A 49 -8.79 -23.17 -2.57
N GLU A 50 -9.66 -23.53 -1.63
CA GLU A 50 -10.22 -24.89 -1.55
C GLU A 50 -11.69 -25.00 -1.95
N GLN A 51 -12.56 -24.07 -1.52
CA GLN A 51 -14.02 -24.25 -1.58
C GLN A 51 -14.68 -23.36 -2.63
N LEU A 52 -14.26 -22.11 -2.76
CA LEU A 52 -14.96 -21.09 -3.55
C LEU A 52 -15.23 -21.52 -5.00
N HIS A 53 -14.28 -22.20 -5.65
CA HIS A 53 -14.43 -22.62 -7.05
C HIS A 53 -15.60 -23.60 -7.28
N TRP A 54 -16.00 -24.36 -6.26
CA TRP A 54 -17.18 -25.22 -6.30
C TRP A 54 -18.49 -24.41 -6.19
N ASP A 55 -18.48 -23.35 -5.39
CA ASP A 55 -19.69 -22.57 -5.08
C ASP A 55 -20.07 -21.60 -6.21
N ILE A 56 -19.07 -20.98 -6.86
CA ILE A 56 -19.29 -19.97 -7.91
C ILE A 56 -19.03 -20.50 -9.33
N GLY A 57 -18.50 -21.73 -9.42
CA GLY A 57 -18.11 -22.40 -10.65
C GLY A 57 -16.76 -21.95 -11.21
N ASN A 58 -16.07 -22.88 -11.86
CA ASN A 58 -14.69 -22.71 -12.35
C ASN A 58 -14.47 -21.45 -13.20
N ARG A 59 -15.41 -21.10 -14.08
CA ARG A 59 -15.27 -19.94 -14.95
C ARG A 59 -15.26 -18.63 -14.16
N ALA A 60 -16.18 -18.46 -13.21
CA ALA A 60 -16.23 -17.27 -12.37
C ALA A 60 -14.97 -17.19 -11.49
N PHE A 61 -14.55 -18.33 -10.93
CA PHE A 61 -13.34 -18.42 -10.13
C PHE A 61 -12.07 -18.02 -10.90
N PHE A 62 -11.88 -18.51 -12.13
CA PHE A 62 -10.71 -18.12 -12.94
C PHE A 62 -10.72 -16.62 -13.29
N HIS A 63 -11.89 -16.04 -13.57
CA HIS A 63 -12.00 -14.61 -13.80
C HIS A 63 -11.71 -13.80 -12.53
N LEU A 64 -12.13 -14.28 -11.36
CA LEU A 64 -11.81 -13.66 -10.07
C LEU A 64 -10.30 -13.67 -9.81
N LEU A 65 -9.63 -14.81 -9.97
CA LEU A 65 -8.18 -14.90 -9.79
C LEU A 65 -7.41 -14.03 -10.80
N GLY A 66 -7.80 -14.05 -12.07
CA GLY A 66 -7.18 -13.20 -13.09
C GLY A 66 -7.41 -11.70 -12.84
N PHE A 67 -8.55 -11.33 -12.27
CA PHE A 67 -8.79 -9.96 -11.81
C PHE A 67 -7.86 -9.62 -10.65
N LEU A 68 -7.76 -10.47 -9.62
CA LEU A 68 -6.90 -10.22 -8.45
C LEU A 68 -5.43 -10.09 -8.86
N ASP A 69 -4.94 -10.93 -9.76
CA ASP A 69 -3.58 -10.89 -10.27
C ASP A 69 -3.27 -9.57 -10.99
N GLN A 70 -4.09 -9.20 -11.98
CA GLN A 70 -3.92 -7.93 -12.71
C GLN A 70 -4.15 -6.71 -11.83
N PHE A 71 -5.11 -6.77 -10.91
CA PHE A 71 -5.40 -5.68 -9.99
C PHE A 71 -4.23 -5.49 -9.02
N SER A 72 -3.71 -6.58 -8.47
CA SER A 72 -2.51 -6.58 -7.62
C SER A 72 -1.31 -6.00 -8.36
N GLU A 73 -1.03 -6.46 -9.58
CA GLU A 73 0.08 -5.94 -10.39
C GLU A 73 -0.09 -4.46 -10.71
N LYS A 74 -1.28 -4.06 -11.18
CA LYS A 74 -1.55 -2.70 -11.65
C LYS A 74 -1.53 -1.68 -10.51
N TYR A 75 -2.00 -2.05 -9.33
CA TYR A 75 -2.13 -1.16 -8.19
C TYR A 75 -1.12 -1.47 -7.07
N GLN A 76 -0.23 -2.43 -7.28
CA GLN A 76 0.76 -2.92 -6.31
C GLN A 76 0.12 -3.18 -4.93
N TRP A 77 -0.91 -4.02 -4.96
CA TRP A 77 -1.83 -4.20 -3.83
C TRP A 77 -1.22 -5.11 -2.76
N GLU A 78 -1.14 -4.60 -1.53
CA GLU A 78 -0.54 -5.29 -0.38
C GLU A 78 -1.48 -5.30 0.84
N PRO A 79 -1.20 -6.13 1.87
CA PRO A 79 -1.98 -6.11 3.10
C PRO A 79 -2.08 -4.68 3.68
N GLY A 80 -3.30 -4.17 3.84
CA GLY A 80 -3.56 -2.80 4.32
C GLY A 80 -3.76 -1.75 3.22
N SER A 81 -3.40 -2.03 1.96
CA SER A 81 -3.65 -1.11 0.82
C SER A 81 -5.13 -0.77 0.66
N ALA A 82 -6.04 -1.70 0.98
CA ALA A 82 -7.48 -1.45 0.92
C ALA A 82 -7.94 -0.31 1.86
N ARG A 83 -7.37 -0.22 3.07
CA ARG A 83 -7.71 0.83 4.04
C ARG A 83 -7.28 2.20 3.55
N GLU A 84 -6.05 2.28 3.06
CA GLU A 84 -5.50 3.51 2.46
C GLU A 84 -6.33 3.93 1.25
N TYR A 85 -6.66 2.99 0.37
CA TYR A 85 -7.43 3.24 -0.84
C TYR A 85 -8.85 3.76 -0.53
N VAL A 86 -9.54 3.16 0.45
CA VAL A 86 -10.85 3.63 0.92
C VAL A 86 -10.74 5.03 1.53
N SER A 87 -9.73 5.29 2.37
CA SER A 87 -9.55 6.60 3.02
C SER A 87 -9.25 7.74 2.04
N ARG A 88 -8.69 7.44 0.86
CA ARG A 88 -8.42 8.42 -0.20
C ARG A 88 -9.65 8.75 -1.02
N LEU A 89 -10.50 7.75 -1.27
CA LEU A 89 -11.64 7.88 -2.18
C LEU A 89 -12.93 8.29 -1.49
N PHE A 90 -13.05 8.01 -0.20
CA PHE A 90 -14.28 8.21 0.56
C PHE A 90 -14.00 8.96 1.86
N THR A 91 -14.93 9.82 2.24
CA THR A 91 -14.94 10.48 3.54
C THR A 91 -15.24 9.48 4.65
N GLU A 92 -14.86 9.81 5.89
CA GLU A 92 -15.09 8.94 7.05
C GLU A 92 -16.56 8.56 7.20
N ASP A 93 -17.48 9.51 7.00
CA ASP A 93 -18.92 9.27 7.11
C ASP A 93 -19.45 8.26 6.08
N GLU A 94 -18.78 8.11 4.93
CA GLU A 94 -19.19 7.20 3.86
C GLU A 94 -18.76 5.76 4.13
N TRP A 95 -17.55 5.53 4.64
CA TRP A 95 -17.03 4.16 4.83
C TRP A 95 -17.21 3.62 6.25
N LYS A 96 -17.25 4.48 7.28
CA LYS A 96 -17.32 4.07 8.68
C LYS A 96 -18.53 3.20 9.04
N PRO A 97 -19.75 3.42 8.48
CA PRO A 97 -20.90 2.54 8.75
C PRO A 97 -20.65 1.08 8.45
N PHE A 98 -19.75 0.80 7.51
CA PHE A 98 -19.43 -0.55 7.03
C PHE A 98 -18.06 -1.03 7.54
N SER A 99 -17.40 -0.28 8.42
CA SER A 99 -16.02 -0.57 8.87
C SER A 99 -15.86 -1.96 9.51
N GLN A 100 -16.91 -2.48 10.15
CA GLN A 100 -16.94 -3.83 10.72
C GLN A 100 -17.07 -4.94 9.66
N GLU A 101 -17.53 -4.60 8.46
CA GLU A 101 -17.66 -5.51 7.32
C GLU A 101 -16.37 -5.50 6.46
N TYR A 102 -15.65 -4.36 6.43
CA TYR A 102 -14.45 -4.18 5.60
C TYR A 102 -13.12 -4.45 6.31
N PHE A 103 -13.03 -4.21 7.62
CA PHE A 103 -11.79 -4.42 8.39
C PHE A 103 -11.99 -5.57 9.36
N SER A 104 -11.02 -6.48 9.42
CA SER A 104 -11.01 -7.55 10.42
C SER A 104 -11.12 -6.96 11.82
N ALA A 105 -12.12 -7.42 12.57
CA ALA A 105 -12.18 -7.17 14.00
C ALA A 105 -10.96 -7.89 14.61
N LYS A 106 -10.09 -7.13 15.31
CA LYS A 106 -9.04 -7.75 16.15
C LYS A 106 -9.69 -8.85 16.98
N THR A 107 -9.19 -10.07 16.87
CA THR A 107 -9.65 -11.22 17.64
C THR A 107 -9.59 -10.87 19.13
N PRO A 108 -10.70 -10.90 19.88
CA PRO A 108 -10.70 -10.55 21.29
C PRO A 108 -10.32 -11.78 22.12
N ASP A 109 -9.06 -12.20 22.05
CA ASP A 109 -8.51 -13.22 22.94
C ASP A 109 -7.18 -12.71 23.52
N ASP A 110 -7.28 -11.62 24.27
CA ASP A 110 -6.41 -11.39 25.43
C ASP A 110 -7.24 -10.63 26.48
N PRO A 111 -7.21 -11.04 27.77
CA PRO A 111 -7.85 -10.27 28.82
C PRO A 111 -7.25 -8.86 28.84
N PRO A 112 -7.98 -7.81 29.26
CA PRO A 112 -7.49 -6.45 29.24
C PRO A 112 -6.36 -6.31 30.27
N SER A 113 -5.15 -6.64 29.83
CA SER A 113 -3.91 -6.38 30.51
C SER A 113 -3.49 -4.96 30.16
N ALA A 114 -3.08 -4.24 31.19
CA ALA A 114 -2.76 -2.82 31.15
C ALA A 114 -1.86 -2.41 29.95
N ALA A 115 -2.11 -1.23 29.39
CA ALA A 115 -1.15 -0.12 29.25
C ALA A 115 -1.16 0.59 27.88
N PRO A 116 -0.89 1.91 27.86
CA PRO A 116 -0.79 2.77 26.65
C PRO A 116 0.33 2.41 25.64
N ALA A 117 1.07 1.32 25.85
CA ALA A 117 2.21 0.92 25.04
C ALA A 117 1.83 0.22 23.71
N SER A 118 0.63 -0.37 23.59
CA SER A 118 0.21 -1.02 22.34
C SER A 118 -0.23 0.00 21.27
N GLY A 119 -0.83 1.12 21.69
CA GLY A 119 -1.27 2.18 20.76
C GLY A 119 -0.11 2.89 20.07
N LEU A 120 0.95 3.21 20.80
CA LEU A 120 2.14 3.87 20.23
C LEU A 120 2.86 2.97 19.22
N LEU A 121 2.94 1.65 19.50
CA LEU A 121 3.57 0.70 18.58
C LEU A 121 2.76 0.55 17.30
N GLU A 122 1.44 0.47 17.39
CA GLU A 122 0.55 0.43 16.22
C GLU A 122 0.65 1.71 15.38
N GLU A 123 0.73 2.87 16.02
CA GLU A 123 0.97 4.15 15.33
C GLU A 123 2.30 4.16 14.58
N PHE A 124 3.38 3.72 15.22
CA PHE A 124 4.69 3.58 14.55
C PHE A 124 4.61 2.60 13.39
N SER A 125 4.03 1.40 13.58
CA SER A 125 3.90 0.41 12.51
C SER A 125 3.14 0.96 11.31
N SER A 126 2.04 1.67 11.55
CA SER A 126 1.28 2.31 10.47
C SER A 126 2.08 3.41 9.76
N ALA A 127 2.84 4.22 10.49
CA ALA A 127 3.63 5.31 9.91
C ALA A 127 4.83 4.77 9.10
N ALA A 128 5.53 3.76 9.61
CA ALA A 128 6.63 3.08 8.93
C ALA A 128 6.14 2.36 7.66
N TYR A 129 4.99 1.68 7.73
CA TYR A 129 4.36 1.07 6.56
C TYR A 129 4.01 2.13 5.49
N ALA A 130 3.40 3.24 5.89
CA ALA A 130 3.09 4.33 4.98
C ALA A 130 4.35 4.94 4.34
N CYS A 131 5.47 5.00 5.07
CA CYS A 131 6.75 5.43 4.52
C CYS A 131 7.30 4.42 3.50
N ALA A 132 7.24 3.12 3.78
CA ALA A 132 7.63 2.06 2.85
C ALA A 132 6.79 2.11 1.55
N MET A 133 5.48 2.28 1.66
CA MET A 133 4.61 2.45 0.48
C MET A 133 4.87 3.75 -0.27
N SER A 134 5.26 4.82 0.44
CA SER A 134 5.69 6.08 -0.19
C SER A 134 6.98 5.89 -1.00
N LEU A 135 7.97 5.16 -0.48
CA LEU A 135 9.19 4.79 -1.21
C LEU A 135 8.85 4.08 -2.53
N MET A 136 8.04 3.03 -2.46
CA MET A 136 7.64 2.25 -3.63
C MET A 136 6.84 3.08 -4.64
N SER A 137 5.79 3.76 -4.22
CA SER A 137 4.93 4.53 -5.14
C SER A 137 5.68 5.63 -5.87
N ASN A 138 6.58 6.34 -5.18
CA ASN A 138 7.44 7.36 -5.79
C ASN A 138 8.54 6.74 -6.67
N ALA A 139 9.11 5.59 -6.31
CA ALA A 139 10.04 4.86 -7.17
C ALA A 139 9.41 4.50 -8.52
N ASN A 140 8.21 3.91 -8.51
CA ASN A 140 7.49 3.55 -9.74
C ASN A 140 7.12 4.77 -10.56
N TYR A 141 6.67 5.85 -9.91
CA TYR A 141 6.35 7.11 -10.59
C TYR A 141 7.58 7.68 -11.29
N VAL A 142 8.72 7.76 -10.58
CA VAL A 142 9.98 8.21 -11.17
C VAL A 142 10.38 7.31 -12.33
N GLN A 143 10.40 5.98 -12.16
CA GLN A 143 10.78 5.04 -13.23
C GLN A 143 9.90 5.16 -14.48
N LYS A 144 8.60 5.39 -14.31
CA LYS A 144 7.65 5.58 -15.42
C LYS A 144 7.90 6.87 -16.18
N GLU A 145 8.19 7.97 -15.48
CA GLU A 145 8.37 9.29 -16.08
C GLU A 145 9.82 9.56 -16.51
N LEU A 146 10.80 8.83 -15.96
CA LEU A 146 12.22 9.02 -16.27
C LEU A 146 12.54 8.99 -17.78
N PRO A 147 11.94 8.12 -18.61
CA PRO A 147 12.17 8.11 -20.06
C PRO A 147 11.71 9.39 -20.78
N THR A 148 10.81 10.17 -20.17
CA THR A 148 10.24 11.39 -20.78
C THR A 148 11.08 12.63 -20.52
N VAL A 149 12.04 12.56 -19.59
CA VAL A 149 12.93 13.67 -19.22
C VAL A 149 14.36 13.47 -19.75
N GLU A 150 15.03 14.56 -20.06
CA GLU A 150 16.45 14.54 -20.46
C GLU A 150 17.35 14.39 -19.23
N LEU A 151 18.34 13.49 -19.32
CA LEU A 151 19.38 13.25 -18.32
C LEU A 151 20.63 12.64 -18.96
N PRO A 152 21.84 12.95 -18.46
CA PRO A 152 23.04 12.18 -18.77
C PRO A 152 22.86 10.70 -18.39
N THR A 153 23.47 9.79 -19.15
CA THR A 153 23.27 8.34 -18.98
C THR A 153 23.71 7.83 -17.60
N ASP A 154 24.81 8.35 -17.06
CA ASP A 154 25.32 8.02 -15.73
C ASP A 154 24.35 8.49 -14.62
N ILE A 155 23.78 9.69 -14.78
CA ILE A 155 22.82 10.24 -13.82
C ILE A 155 21.49 9.48 -13.88
N ARG A 156 21.04 9.11 -15.08
CA ARG A 156 19.87 8.26 -15.27
C ARG A 156 20.04 6.92 -14.54
N ALA A 157 21.16 6.24 -14.76
CA ALA A 157 21.45 4.97 -14.08
C ALA A 157 21.49 5.15 -12.54
N SER A 158 22.02 6.27 -12.05
CA SER A 158 22.00 6.60 -10.62
C SER A 158 20.59 6.77 -10.06
N VAL A 159 19.69 7.43 -10.80
CA VAL A 159 18.27 7.58 -10.41
C VAL A 159 17.54 6.25 -10.44
N GLU A 160 17.80 5.40 -11.44
CA GLU A 160 17.23 4.05 -11.53
C GLU A 160 17.69 3.18 -10.36
N SER A 161 18.97 3.25 -9.99
CA SER A 161 19.51 2.56 -8.82
C SER A 161 18.87 3.05 -7.52
N LEU A 162 18.66 4.35 -7.36
CA LEU A 162 17.96 4.91 -6.20
C LEU A 162 16.52 4.37 -6.09
N CYS A 163 15.81 4.26 -7.21
CA CYS A 163 14.46 3.71 -7.23
C CYS A 163 14.45 2.21 -6.86
N ALA A 164 15.46 1.45 -7.32
CA ALA A 164 15.60 0.04 -6.96
C ALA A 164 15.87 -0.14 -5.45
N ASP A 165 16.74 0.71 -4.88
CA ASP A 165 17.02 0.72 -3.44
C ASP A 165 15.75 0.99 -2.64
N TRP A 166 14.96 2.00 -3.00
CA TRP A 166 13.68 2.32 -2.34
C TRP A 166 12.69 1.15 -2.34
N ILE A 167 12.59 0.43 -3.46
CA ILE A 167 11.74 -0.76 -3.55
C ILE A 167 12.30 -1.87 -2.65
N GLY A 168 13.62 -2.06 -2.60
CA GLY A 168 14.28 -3.01 -1.69
C GLY A 168 13.97 -2.70 -0.22
N THR A 169 14.28 -1.49 0.23
CA THR A 169 14.02 -1.02 1.60
C THR A 169 12.56 -1.18 2.00
N LYS A 170 11.62 -0.93 1.08
CA LYS A 170 10.20 -1.15 1.34
C LYS A 170 9.90 -2.61 1.74
N HIS A 171 10.48 -3.60 1.05
CA HIS A 171 10.28 -5.01 1.41
C HIS A 171 10.91 -5.34 2.77
N ASP A 172 12.12 -4.82 3.02
CA ASP A 172 12.81 -5.02 4.30
C ASP A 172 12.00 -4.45 5.48
N VAL A 173 11.45 -3.24 5.31
CA VAL A 173 10.62 -2.59 6.33
C VAL A 173 9.32 -3.35 6.58
N ILE A 174 8.59 -3.77 5.54
CA ILE A 174 7.34 -4.51 5.72
C ILE A 174 7.60 -5.85 6.42
N HIS A 175 8.62 -6.59 5.99
CA HIS A 175 8.99 -7.84 6.63
C HIS A 175 9.34 -7.65 8.11
N GLU A 176 10.12 -6.62 8.44
CA GLU A 176 10.51 -6.32 9.82
C GLU A 176 9.31 -5.84 10.67
N LEU A 177 8.32 -5.17 10.07
CA LEU A 177 7.08 -4.78 10.73
C LEU A 177 6.19 -5.97 11.08
N ASP A 178 6.09 -6.97 10.19
CA ASP A 178 5.35 -8.20 10.45
C ASP A 178 5.96 -8.95 11.66
N GLU A 179 7.28 -9.00 11.76
CA GLU A 179 7.98 -9.60 12.90
C GLU A 179 7.93 -8.76 14.18
N LEU A 180 7.58 -7.47 14.10
CA LEU A 180 7.63 -6.54 15.23
C LEU A 180 6.55 -6.85 16.29
N GLN A 181 5.37 -7.30 15.86
CA GLN A 181 4.23 -7.57 16.74
C GLN A 181 4.47 -8.77 17.68
N GLU A 182 5.32 -9.71 17.26
CA GLU A 182 5.63 -10.93 18.02
C GLU A 182 6.97 -10.85 18.76
N SER A 183 7.67 -9.71 18.66
CA SER A 183 9.05 -9.59 19.14
C SER A 183 9.15 -9.09 20.58
N SER A 184 10.06 -9.71 21.34
CA SER A 184 10.52 -9.21 22.64
C SER A 184 11.56 -8.08 22.53
N ASN A 185 12.10 -7.81 21.33
CA ASN A 185 13.11 -6.79 21.09
C ASN A 185 12.60 -5.66 20.17
N VAL A 186 11.51 -5.02 20.60
CA VAL A 186 10.82 -3.97 19.83
C VAL A 186 11.74 -2.79 19.51
N GLU A 187 12.56 -2.32 20.46
CA GLU A 187 13.37 -1.12 20.25
C GLU A 187 14.44 -1.30 19.17
N ASP A 188 15.18 -2.41 19.18
CA ASP A 188 16.24 -2.63 18.19
C ASP A 188 15.67 -2.79 16.79
N ARG A 189 14.47 -3.38 16.67
CA ARG A 189 13.76 -3.49 15.40
C ARG A 189 13.27 -2.13 14.90
N ILE A 190 12.71 -1.29 15.77
CA ILE A 190 12.35 0.11 15.44
C ILE A 190 13.58 0.88 14.94
N ARG A 191 14.70 0.78 15.67
CA ARG A 191 15.96 1.43 15.27
C ARG A 191 16.48 0.92 13.93
N ARG A 192 16.34 -0.37 13.64
CA ARG A 192 16.71 -0.97 12.35
C ARG A 192 15.86 -0.44 11.21
N ILE A 193 14.53 -0.41 11.36
CA ILE A 193 13.60 0.18 10.38
C ILE A 193 14.00 1.64 10.10
N MET A 194 14.20 2.44 11.14
CA MET A 194 14.57 3.84 10.99
C MET A 194 15.96 4.02 10.37
N SER A 195 16.89 3.09 10.59
CA SER A 195 18.21 3.09 9.95
C SER A 195 18.08 2.92 8.43
N TRP A 196 17.34 1.91 7.97
CA TRP A 196 17.14 1.67 6.54
C TRP A 196 16.45 2.85 5.85
N LEU A 197 15.37 3.35 6.45
CA LEU A 197 14.67 4.53 5.92
C LEU A 197 15.59 5.77 5.90
N GLY A 198 16.41 5.95 6.93
CA GLY A 198 17.37 7.06 7.01
C GLY A 198 18.48 6.99 5.96
N GLU A 199 18.99 5.80 5.66
CA GLU A 199 19.98 5.57 4.60
C GLU A 199 19.45 6.01 3.24
N ASP A 200 18.19 5.68 2.93
CA ASP A 200 17.55 6.11 1.67
C ASP A 200 17.33 7.62 1.61
N MET A 201 17.07 8.29 2.74
CA MET A 201 16.96 9.75 2.78
C MET A 201 18.29 10.44 2.49
N VAL A 202 19.41 9.88 2.95
CA VAL A 202 20.74 10.39 2.63
C VAL A 202 21.03 10.25 1.13
N LYS A 203 20.77 9.07 0.56
CA LYS A 203 20.95 8.83 -0.88
C LYS A 203 20.08 9.76 -1.74
N LEU A 204 18.81 9.94 -1.35
CA LEU A 204 17.89 10.88 -2.00
C LEU A 204 18.43 12.31 -1.96
N GLN A 205 18.88 12.79 -0.80
CA GLN A 205 19.42 14.13 -0.66
C GLN A 205 20.64 14.35 -1.57
N GLU A 206 21.54 13.38 -1.64
CA GLU A 206 22.71 13.43 -2.53
C GLU A 206 22.28 13.49 -4.00
N GLN A 207 21.33 12.65 -4.40
CA GLN A 207 20.83 12.62 -5.78
C GLN A 207 20.12 13.93 -6.16
N VAL A 208 19.30 14.50 -5.27
CA VAL A 208 18.62 15.79 -5.50
C VAL A 208 19.64 16.92 -5.65
N ARG A 209 20.69 16.98 -4.84
CA ARG A 209 21.76 18.00 -4.97
C ARG A 209 22.52 17.88 -6.30
N ARG A 210 22.79 16.64 -6.74
CA ARG A 210 23.40 16.39 -8.05
C ARG A 210 22.52 16.90 -9.18
N LEU A 211 21.22 16.61 -9.13
CA LEU A 211 20.25 17.06 -10.12
C LEU A 211 20.05 18.58 -10.09
N GLU A 212 20.06 19.22 -8.92
CA GLU A 212 19.98 20.67 -8.78
C GLU A 212 21.17 21.36 -9.45
N THR A 213 22.37 20.83 -9.25
CA THR A 213 23.61 21.33 -9.89
C THR A 213 23.50 21.24 -11.41
N LEU A 214 23.00 20.12 -11.94
CA LEU A 214 22.79 19.93 -13.38
C LEU A 214 21.72 20.87 -13.94
N ALA A 215 20.58 21.01 -13.25
CA ALA A 215 19.49 21.90 -13.66
C ALA A 215 19.89 23.38 -13.62
N THR A 216 20.80 23.76 -12.73
CA THR A 216 21.35 25.12 -12.67
C THR A 216 22.32 25.40 -13.83
N ALA A 217 23.08 24.38 -14.27
CA ALA A 217 24.00 24.50 -15.39
C ALA A 217 23.28 24.49 -16.75
N GLU A 218 22.27 23.63 -16.90
CA GLU A 218 21.55 23.44 -18.17
C GLU A 218 20.04 23.26 -17.94
N ASP A 219 19.24 24.19 -18.44
CA ASP A 219 17.79 24.24 -18.25
C ASP A 219 17.05 22.97 -18.69
N ARG A 220 17.60 22.21 -19.67
CA ARG A 220 17.01 20.95 -20.15
C ARG A 220 16.88 19.88 -19.07
N TYR A 221 17.68 19.94 -18.00
CA TYR A 221 17.65 18.98 -16.89
C TYR A 221 16.68 19.36 -15.77
N ARG A 222 16.02 20.52 -15.86
CA ARG A 222 15.13 21.04 -14.82
C ARG A 222 13.94 20.12 -14.53
N LEU A 223 13.37 19.47 -15.55
CA LEU A 223 12.26 18.55 -15.36
C LEU A 223 12.66 17.30 -14.59
N ALA A 224 13.87 16.78 -14.82
CA ALA A 224 14.38 15.63 -14.07
C ALA A 224 14.64 15.98 -12.60
N TYR A 225 15.16 17.18 -12.34
CA TYR A 225 15.31 17.70 -10.98
C TYR A 225 13.97 17.81 -10.25
N LEU A 226 12.95 18.38 -10.90
CA LEU A 226 11.60 18.50 -10.32
C LEU A 226 10.98 17.13 -10.06
N LEU A 227 11.05 16.20 -11.03
CA LEU A 227 10.52 14.85 -10.90
C LEU A 227 11.05 14.12 -9.65
N VAL A 228 12.37 14.10 -9.49
CA VAL A 228 13.01 13.41 -8.35
C VAL A 228 12.85 14.22 -7.06
N GLY A 229 12.91 15.54 -7.12
CA GLY A 229 12.77 16.43 -5.97
C GLY A 229 11.37 16.39 -5.35
N GLU A 230 10.31 16.43 -6.16
CA GLU A 230 8.93 16.34 -5.68
C GLU A 230 8.64 14.95 -5.10
N SER A 231 9.09 13.90 -5.79
CA SER A 231 9.00 12.52 -5.31
C SER A 231 9.71 12.34 -3.96
N GLY A 232 10.92 12.89 -3.85
CA GLY A 232 11.69 12.91 -2.61
C GLY A 232 11.01 13.70 -1.48
N GLY A 233 10.39 14.83 -1.81
CA GLY A 233 9.61 15.62 -0.86
C GLY A 233 8.39 14.86 -0.31
N ASN A 234 7.75 14.02 -1.12
CA ASN A 234 6.66 13.15 -0.67
C ASN A 234 7.16 12.09 0.32
N ILE A 235 8.28 11.44 0.00
CA ILE A 235 8.88 10.42 0.87
C ILE A 235 9.34 11.04 2.19
N LEU A 236 10.00 12.21 2.16
CA LEU A 236 10.50 12.89 3.35
C LEU A 236 9.39 13.19 4.36
N ARG A 237 8.19 13.58 3.89
CA ARG A 237 7.04 13.81 4.79
C ARG A 237 6.61 12.53 5.50
N SER A 238 6.58 11.40 4.79
CA SER A 238 6.27 10.09 5.41
C SER A 238 7.38 9.64 6.36
N PHE A 239 8.65 9.89 6.02
CA PHE A 239 9.79 9.57 6.87
C PHE A 239 9.75 10.33 8.20
N VAL A 240 9.46 11.64 8.17
CA VAL A 240 9.34 12.45 9.39
C VAL A 240 8.22 11.91 10.29
N ALA A 241 7.06 11.57 9.73
CA ALA A 241 5.96 11.00 10.51
C ALA A 241 6.32 9.64 11.16
N ALA A 242 7.09 8.81 10.45
CA ALA A 242 7.61 7.55 10.99
C ALA A 242 8.62 7.80 12.12
N GLY A 243 9.53 8.77 11.97
CA GLY A 243 10.49 9.16 12.99
C GLY A 243 9.84 9.72 14.26
N GLU A 244 8.90 10.66 14.11
CA GLU A 244 8.14 11.21 15.25
C GLU A 244 7.36 10.12 16.00
N SER A 245 6.87 9.10 15.29
CA SER A 245 6.19 7.96 15.92
C SER A 245 7.18 7.00 16.59
N ALA A 246 8.36 6.78 15.99
CA ALA A 246 9.43 5.99 16.59
C ALA A 246 9.93 6.61 17.91
N ASP A 247 10.19 7.92 17.91
CA ASP A 247 10.63 8.65 19.10
C ASP A 247 9.61 8.52 20.23
N ARG A 248 8.31 8.67 19.93
CA ARG A 248 7.24 8.48 20.94
C ARG A 248 7.21 7.08 21.53
N VAL A 249 7.50 6.04 20.74
CA VAL A 249 7.59 4.65 21.24
C VAL A 249 8.83 4.46 22.11
N LEU A 250 9.97 5.04 21.72
CA LEU A 250 11.24 4.90 22.42
C LEU A 250 11.34 5.75 23.69
N GLU A 251 10.66 6.89 23.75
CA GLU A 251 10.59 7.78 24.93
C GLU A 251 9.46 7.38 25.91
N GLY A 252 8.42 6.70 25.41
CA GLY A 252 7.24 6.30 26.19
C GLY A 252 7.36 4.96 26.93
N ARG A 253 8.51 4.28 26.85
CA ARG A 253 8.83 3.02 27.53
C ARG A 253 9.87 3.23 28.63
#